data_AF-A0A838SQF5-F1
#
_entry.id   AF-A0A838SQF5-F1
#
_cell.length_a   1.000
_cell.length_b   1.000
_cell.length_c   1.000
_cell.angle_alpha   90.00
_cell.angle_beta   90.00
_cell.angle_gamma   90.00
#
_symmetry.space_group_name_H-M   'P 1'
#
loop_
_entity.id
_entity.type
_entity.pdbx_description
1 polymer ?
#
loop_
_entity_poly.entity_id
_entity_poly.type
_entity_poly.pdbx_seq_one_letter_code
_entity_poly.pdbx_strand_id
1 'polypeptide(L)'
;MRTAGAVGSKASIEQRVVRAAEAALRDHGYVAPVDVLVGMGWLQPAHRDRWRQGRVPYLERVVQAGLGKVSTAMDALRRWAREQGLQPSETAYVARTRDRRLLRFSASGDASVERAYRTHWISPALSEAKRTRVVEQASRPPDLVVVAPLTDWTCAGCGGTGSLLLMEDDALLCLTCADLDHLAFLPAGDATLTRRARKASRLSAVVVRFSRARKRYERQGILVEEHALAEAEASCLADAEARARRRARDEERRREANGELAERLATQIRR
;
A
#
# COMPACT_ATOMS: atom_id res chain seq x y z
N MET A 1 7.08 47.97 -30.81
CA MET A 1 7.49 47.48 -29.47
C MET A 1 6.39 46.59 -28.93
N ARG A 2 6.57 45.27 -29.00
CA ARG A 2 5.68 44.26 -28.40
C ARG A 2 6.24 43.92 -27.02
N THR A 3 5.52 44.24 -25.96
CA THR A 3 5.79 43.68 -24.63
C THR A 3 4.94 42.43 -24.46
N ALA A 4 5.57 41.27 -24.66
CA ALA A 4 5.03 39.98 -24.30
C ALA A 4 5.02 39.86 -22.77
N GLY A 5 3.84 40.02 -22.16
CA GLY A 5 3.62 39.65 -20.77
C GLY A 5 3.53 38.13 -20.66
N ALA A 6 4.50 37.52 -19.98
CA ALA A 6 4.48 36.12 -19.61
C ALA A 6 3.34 35.84 -18.63
N VAL A 7 2.28 35.18 -19.09
CA VAL A 7 1.24 34.62 -18.22
C VAL A 7 1.50 33.13 -18.09
N GLY A 8 2.22 32.73 -17.04
CA GLY A 8 2.22 31.36 -16.56
C GLY A 8 0.81 31.01 -16.06
N SER A 9 -0.02 30.46 -16.95
CA SER A 9 -1.38 30.02 -16.62
C SER A 9 -1.35 28.97 -15.51
N LYS A 10 -1.93 29.30 -14.36
CA LYS A 10 -2.15 28.33 -13.27
C LYS A 10 -3.08 27.25 -13.79
N ALA A 11 -2.57 26.03 -13.95
CA ALA A 11 -3.34 24.90 -14.48
C ALA A 11 -4.68 24.74 -13.74
N SER A 12 -5.76 24.53 -14.50
CA SER A 12 -7.10 24.36 -13.95
C SER A 12 -7.15 23.12 -13.04
N ILE A 13 -8.15 23.06 -12.14
CA ILE A 13 -8.38 21.87 -11.30
C ILE A 13 -8.51 20.63 -12.20
N GLU A 14 -9.24 20.75 -13.31
CA GLU A 14 -9.45 19.65 -14.25
C GLU A 14 -8.15 19.16 -14.88
N GLN A 15 -7.30 20.06 -15.38
CA GLN A 15 -5.99 19.69 -15.96
C GLN A 15 -5.11 18.95 -14.94
N ARG A 16 -5.13 19.39 -13.68
CA ARG A 16 -4.37 18.74 -12.60
C ARG A 16 -4.94 17.38 -12.23
N VAL A 17 -6.28 17.23 -12.23
CA VAL A 17 -6.95 15.95 -12.05
C VAL A 17 -6.56 14.97 -13.15
N VAL A 18 -6.63 15.38 -14.42
CA VAL A 18 -6.26 14.53 -15.56
C VAL A 18 -4.82 14.06 -15.44
N ARG A 19 -3.87 14.98 -15.19
CA ARG A 19 -2.45 14.62 -15.02
C ARG A 19 -2.24 13.61 -13.89
N ALA A 20 -2.88 13.81 -12.73
CA ALA A 20 -2.76 12.90 -11.60
C ALA A 20 -3.40 11.53 -11.90
N ALA A 21 -4.56 11.53 -12.58
CA ALA A 21 -5.28 10.31 -12.93
C ALA A 21 -4.52 9.47 -13.97
N GLU A 22 -3.95 10.10 -14.99
CA GLU A 22 -3.11 9.40 -15.97
C GLU A 22 -1.85 8.81 -15.35
N ALA A 23 -1.23 9.50 -14.38
CA ALA A 23 -0.07 8.98 -13.66
C ALA A 23 -0.45 7.72 -12.86
N ALA A 24 -1.53 7.79 -12.08
CA ALA A 24 -2.06 6.64 -11.34
C ALA A 24 -2.39 5.46 -12.28
N LEU A 25 -3.07 5.73 -13.40
CA LEU A 25 -3.43 4.72 -14.38
C LEU A 25 -2.21 4.02 -14.99
N ARG A 26 -1.14 4.77 -15.29
CA ARG A 26 0.13 4.19 -15.78
C ARG A 26 0.82 3.33 -14.72
N ASP A 27 0.82 3.76 -13.47
CA ASP A 27 1.57 3.11 -12.40
C ASP A 27 0.93 1.78 -11.96
N HIS A 28 -0.40 1.73 -11.83
CA HIS A 28 -1.09 0.56 -11.27
C HIS A 28 -2.31 0.06 -12.08
N GLY A 29 -2.66 0.70 -13.20
CA GLY A 29 -3.74 0.25 -14.09
C GLY A 29 -5.16 0.60 -13.63
N TYR A 30 -5.29 1.42 -12.58
CA TYR A 30 -6.55 2.01 -12.13
C TYR A 30 -6.30 3.42 -11.60
N VAL A 31 -7.34 4.16 -11.25
CA VAL A 31 -7.22 5.40 -10.47
C VAL A 31 -8.31 5.46 -9.40
N ALA A 32 -7.92 5.82 -8.18
CA ALA A 32 -8.85 6.14 -7.11
C ALA A 32 -8.87 7.65 -6.81
N PRO A 33 -9.98 8.17 -6.26
CA PRO A 33 -10.07 9.53 -5.71
C PRO A 33 -8.90 9.92 -4.80
N VAL A 34 -8.43 8.99 -3.96
CA VAL A 34 -7.30 9.22 -3.05
C VAL A 34 -6.00 9.45 -3.83
N ASP A 35 -5.77 8.74 -4.94
CA ASP A 35 -4.58 8.90 -5.77
C ASP A 35 -4.55 10.28 -6.43
N VAL A 36 -5.71 10.77 -6.87
CA VAL A 36 -5.85 12.13 -7.42
C VAL A 36 -5.55 13.19 -6.36
N LEU A 37 -6.07 13.04 -5.13
CA LEU A 37 -5.76 13.97 -4.05
C LEU A 37 -4.27 14.00 -3.70
N VAL A 38 -3.60 12.84 -3.72
CA VAL A 38 -2.15 12.74 -3.51
C VAL A 38 -1.37 13.34 -4.68
N GLY A 39 -1.70 12.98 -5.92
CA GLY A 39 -1.03 13.47 -7.12
C GLY A 39 -1.21 14.98 -7.35
N MET A 40 -2.31 15.55 -6.87
CA MET A 40 -2.53 16.99 -6.83
C MET A 40 -1.78 17.67 -5.67
N GLY A 41 -1.21 16.93 -4.73
CA GLY A 41 -0.57 17.45 -3.52
C GLY A 41 -1.57 18.00 -2.49
N TRP A 42 -2.86 17.67 -2.62
CA TRP A 42 -3.91 18.06 -1.66
C TRP A 42 -3.99 17.12 -0.47
N LEU A 43 -3.45 15.90 -0.59
CA LEU A 43 -3.33 14.93 0.50
C LEU A 43 -1.87 14.48 0.61
N GLN A 44 -1.25 14.75 1.75
CA GLN A 44 0.11 14.29 2.02
C GLN A 44 0.10 12.78 2.32
N PRO A 45 1.10 12.00 1.85
CA PRO A 45 1.17 10.56 2.13
C PRO A 45 1.12 10.23 3.63
N ALA A 46 1.77 11.03 4.48
CA ALA A 46 1.75 10.86 5.93
C ALA A 46 0.34 11.03 6.53
N HIS A 47 -0.48 11.95 6.00
CA HIS A 47 -1.86 12.15 6.44
C HIS A 47 -2.77 11.01 5.98
N ARG A 48 -2.58 10.52 4.75
CA ARG A 48 -3.24 9.32 4.25
C ARG A 48 -2.94 8.12 5.14
N ASP A 49 -1.69 7.96 5.55
CA ASP A 49 -1.28 6.82 6.37
C ASP A 49 -1.87 6.92 7.79
N ARG A 50 -1.93 8.12 8.39
CA ARG A 50 -2.64 8.34 9.67
C ARG A 50 -4.14 8.03 9.57
N TRP A 51 -4.79 8.47 8.49
CA TRP A 51 -6.20 8.13 8.24
C TRP A 51 -6.39 6.62 8.07
N ARG A 52 -5.52 5.96 7.29
CA ARG A 52 -5.53 4.50 7.17
C ARG A 52 -5.28 3.77 8.49
N GLN A 53 -4.62 4.39 9.46
CA GLN A 53 -4.42 3.87 10.82
C GLN A 53 -5.58 4.16 11.79
N GLY A 54 -6.68 4.78 11.33
CA GLY A 54 -7.82 5.13 12.19
C GLY A 54 -7.61 6.40 13.03
N ARG A 55 -6.41 6.98 13.03
CA ARG A 55 -6.00 8.19 13.80
C ARG A 55 -6.61 9.49 13.28
N VAL A 56 -7.33 9.43 12.17
CA VAL A 56 -8.10 10.55 11.62
C VAL A 56 -9.51 10.03 11.38
N PRO A 57 -10.55 10.67 11.95
CA PRO A 57 -11.91 10.14 11.89
C PRO A 57 -12.50 10.12 10.47
N TYR A 58 -12.05 11.01 9.59
CA TYR A 58 -12.43 11.03 8.18
C TYR A 58 -11.37 11.73 7.31
N LEU A 59 -11.22 11.32 6.04
CA LEU A 59 -10.14 11.75 5.16
C LEU A 59 -10.14 13.27 4.90
N GLU A 60 -11.30 13.86 4.61
CA GLU A 60 -11.44 15.29 4.26
C GLU A 60 -10.87 16.22 5.34
N ARG A 61 -10.81 15.78 6.60
CA ARG A 61 -10.22 16.54 7.71
C ARG A 61 -8.75 16.92 7.48
N VAL A 62 -8.02 16.09 6.74
CA VAL A 62 -6.57 16.24 6.52
C VAL A 62 -6.22 16.57 5.07
N VAL A 63 -7.23 16.81 4.24
CA VAL A 63 -7.09 17.34 2.89
C VAL A 63 -6.85 18.85 2.98
N GLN A 64 -5.82 19.33 2.29
CA GLN A 64 -5.37 20.73 2.35
C GLN A 64 -6.23 21.69 1.49
N ALA A 65 -7.04 21.14 0.58
CA ALA A 65 -7.95 21.92 -0.26
C ALA A 65 -9.35 22.01 0.37
N GLY A 66 -10.02 23.15 0.19
CA GLY A 66 -11.40 23.32 0.65
C GLY A 66 -12.39 22.39 -0.07
N LEU A 67 -13.45 21.98 0.62
CA LEU A 67 -14.40 20.95 0.18
C LEU A 67 -15.03 21.23 -1.20
N GLY A 68 -15.32 22.50 -1.52
CA GLY A 68 -15.82 22.87 -2.84
C GLY A 68 -14.85 22.49 -3.98
N LYS A 69 -13.54 22.73 -3.79
CA LYS A 69 -12.50 22.33 -4.76
C LYS A 69 -12.36 20.82 -4.87
N VAL A 70 -12.50 20.13 -3.73
CA VAL A 70 -12.48 18.67 -3.68
C VAL A 70 -13.67 18.10 -4.47
N SER A 71 -14.88 18.63 -4.27
CA SER A 71 -16.06 18.24 -5.05
C SER A 71 -15.83 18.46 -6.55
N THR A 72 -15.35 19.63 -6.95
CA THR A 72 -15.02 19.93 -8.36
C THR A 72 -14.01 18.93 -8.93
N ALA A 73 -12.99 18.55 -8.15
CA ALA A 73 -12.01 17.57 -8.59
C ALA A 73 -12.61 16.16 -8.74
N MET A 74 -13.51 15.75 -7.84
CA MET A 74 -14.19 14.45 -7.93
C MET A 74 -15.15 14.39 -9.11
N ASP A 75 -15.86 15.48 -9.42
CA ASP A 75 -16.69 15.60 -10.62
C ASP A 75 -15.85 15.50 -11.89
N ALA A 76 -14.73 16.23 -11.94
CA ALA A 76 -13.80 16.19 -13.07
C ALA A 76 -13.23 14.78 -13.28
N LEU A 77 -12.84 14.09 -12.19
CA LEU A 77 -12.35 12.71 -12.25
C LEU A 77 -13.41 11.76 -12.82
N ARG A 78 -14.66 11.83 -12.34
CA ARG A 78 -15.75 10.97 -12.84
C ARG A 78 -16.03 11.20 -14.31
N ARG A 79 -16.05 12.47 -14.74
CA ARG A 79 -16.27 12.84 -16.14
C ARG A 79 -15.17 12.29 -17.03
N TRP A 80 -13.92 12.59 -16.69
CA TRP A 80 -12.74 12.08 -17.40
C TRP A 80 -12.72 10.56 -17.46
N ALA A 81 -13.02 9.86 -16.36
CA ALA A 81 -13.03 8.39 -16.33
C ALA A 81 -14.07 7.79 -17.29
N ARG A 82 -15.25 8.42 -17.41
CA ARG A 82 -16.29 8.00 -18.37
C ARG A 82 -15.86 8.26 -19.80
N GLU A 83 -15.25 9.41 -20.09
CA GLU A 83 -14.71 9.75 -21.41
C GLU A 83 -13.61 8.77 -21.85
N GLN A 84 -12.80 8.28 -20.90
CA GLN A 84 -11.77 7.27 -21.13
C GLN A 84 -12.31 5.82 -21.15
N GLY A 85 -13.62 5.61 -20.96
CA GLY A 85 -14.23 4.28 -20.95
C GLY A 85 -13.78 3.38 -19.78
N LEU A 86 -13.33 3.98 -18.67
CA LEU A 86 -12.88 3.24 -17.49
C LEU A 86 -14.06 2.58 -16.76
N GLN A 87 -13.81 1.41 -16.18
CA GLN A 87 -14.85 0.63 -15.50
C GLN A 87 -14.91 0.96 -14.00
N PRO A 88 -16.10 1.28 -13.44
CA PRO A 88 -16.29 1.44 -12.00
C PRO A 88 -16.03 0.13 -11.27
N SER A 89 -15.33 0.22 -10.14
CA SER A 89 -15.32 -0.83 -9.14
C SER A 89 -15.31 -0.21 -7.75
N GLU A 90 -16.28 -0.59 -6.92
CA GLU A 90 -16.31 -0.15 -5.53
C GLU A 90 -15.31 -0.96 -4.71
N THR A 91 -14.46 -0.27 -3.95
CA THR A 91 -13.45 -0.88 -3.07
C THR A 91 -13.73 -0.48 -1.62
N ALA A 92 -13.77 -1.47 -0.72
CA ALA A 92 -13.89 -1.22 0.71
C ALA A 92 -12.56 -0.68 1.27
N TYR A 93 -12.62 0.42 1.99
CA TYR A 93 -11.48 0.95 2.74
C TYR A 93 -11.66 0.59 4.20
N VAL A 94 -10.84 -0.34 4.69
CA VAL A 94 -10.80 -0.75 6.09
C VAL A 94 -9.55 -0.20 6.77
N ALA A 95 -9.70 0.19 8.02
CA ALA A 95 -8.62 0.71 8.83
C ALA A 95 -7.57 -0.38 9.12
N ARG A 96 -6.32 0.03 9.29
CA ARG A 96 -5.20 -0.78 9.75
C ARG A 96 -5.21 -0.88 11.27
N THR A 97 -6.35 -1.30 11.80
CA THR A 97 -6.65 -1.49 13.21
C THR A 97 -7.13 -2.91 13.40
N ARG A 98 -7.19 -3.37 14.65
CA ARG A 98 -7.57 -4.77 14.94
C ARG A 98 -9.02 -5.06 14.55
N ASP A 99 -9.90 -4.08 14.78
CA ASP A 99 -11.32 -4.14 14.44
C ASP A 99 -11.62 -4.07 12.91
N ARG A 100 -10.62 -3.71 12.10
CA ARG A 100 -10.74 -3.49 10.64
C ARG A 100 -11.97 -2.66 10.25
N ARG A 101 -12.35 -1.69 11.08
CA ARG A 101 -13.55 -0.87 10.84
C ARG A 101 -13.46 -0.11 9.52
N LEU A 102 -14.60 0.20 8.93
CA LEU A 102 -14.67 0.97 7.69
C LEU A 102 -14.16 2.39 7.92
N LEU A 103 -13.28 2.83 7.03
CA LEU A 103 -12.80 4.21 7.01
C LEU A 103 -13.85 5.11 6.38
N ARG A 104 -14.02 6.29 6.99
CA ARG A 104 -14.89 7.35 6.49
C ARG A 104 -14.07 8.36 5.69
N PHE A 105 -14.65 8.88 4.62
CA PHE A 105 -13.99 9.89 3.79
C PHE A 105 -14.43 11.30 4.15
N SER A 106 -15.72 11.50 4.40
CA SER A 106 -16.33 12.82 4.58
C SER A 106 -16.80 13.09 6.00
N ALA A 107 -16.91 14.36 6.36
CA ALA A 107 -17.50 14.75 7.64
C ALA A 107 -19.01 14.45 7.71
N SER A 108 -19.71 14.50 6.58
CA SER A 108 -21.15 14.22 6.49
C SER A 108 -21.44 12.72 6.58
N GLY A 109 -20.56 11.85 6.06
CA GLY A 109 -20.79 10.41 6.00
C GLY A 109 -21.94 10.05 5.05
N ASP A 110 -22.30 10.97 4.17
CA ASP A 110 -23.35 10.74 3.18
C ASP A 110 -22.98 9.56 2.28
N ALA A 111 -23.90 8.60 2.13
CA ALA A 111 -23.61 7.34 1.45
C ALA A 111 -23.18 7.54 -0.02
N SER A 112 -23.67 8.60 -0.69
CA SER A 112 -23.30 8.91 -2.07
C SER A 112 -21.88 9.48 -2.14
N VAL A 113 -21.49 10.34 -1.21
CA VAL A 113 -20.13 10.88 -1.09
C VAL A 113 -19.14 9.76 -0.76
N GLU A 114 -19.47 8.91 0.23
CA GLU A 114 -18.63 7.78 0.62
C GLU A 114 -18.46 6.78 -0.52
N ARG A 115 -19.52 6.51 -1.31
CA ARG A 115 -19.42 5.66 -2.51
C ARG A 115 -18.55 6.31 -3.58
N ALA A 116 -18.69 7.62 -3.80
CA ALA A 116 -17.88 8.34 -4.79
C ALA A 116 -16.38 8.22 -4.48
N TYR A 117 -15.99 8.29 -3.20
CA TYR A 117 -14.61 8.08 -2.77
C TYR A 117 -14.12 6.63 -2.89
N ARG A 118 -15.00 5.66 -2.66
CA ARG A 118 -14.70 4.22 -2.75
C ARG A 118 -14.64 3.69 -4.18
N THR A 119 -15.11 4.46 -5.15
CA THR A 119 -15.14 4.02 -6.55
C THR A 119 -13.79 4.21 -7.20
N HIS A 120 -13.16 3.10 -7.58
CA HIS A 120 -11.94 3.06 -8.40
C HIS A 120 -12.32 2.92 -9.87
N TRP A 121 -11.56 3.55 -10.76
CA TRP A 121 -11.76 3.50 -12.20
C TRP A 121 -10.65 2.65 -12.84
N ILE A 122 -11.01 1.50 -13.40
CA ILE A 122 -10.06 0.48 -13.86
C ILE A 122 -9.95 0.53 -15.38
N SER A 123 -8.72 0.43 -15.89
CA SER A 123 -8.48 0.41 -17.34
C SER A 123 -9.12 -0.83 -17.99
N PRO A 124 -9.91 -0.65 -19.07
CA PRO A 124 -10.45 -1.76 -19.84
C PRO A 124 -9.38 -2.51 -20.65
N ALA A 125 -8.20 -1.91 -20.86
CA ALA A 125 -7.08 -2.54 -21.56
C ALA A 125 -6.42 -3.67 -20.74
N LEU A 126 -6.74 -3.79 -19.45
CA LEU A 126 -6.30 -4.91 -18.63
C LEU A 126 -7.13 -6.17 -18.96
N SER A 127 -6.47 -7.32 -19.03
CA SER A 127 -7.17 -8.61 -19.11
C SER A 127 -8.11 -8.79 -17.92
N GLU A 128 -9.17 -9.57 -18.09
CA GLU A 128 -10.15 -9.83 -17.03
C GLU A 128 -9.51 -10.34 -15.74
N ALA A 129 -8.64 -11.34 -15.84
CA ALA A 129 -7.88 -11.85 -14.69
C ALA A 129 -7.05 -10.76 -13.98
N LYS A 130 -6.48 -9.82 -14.74
CA LYS A 130 -5.71 -8.71 -14.17
C LYS A 130 -6.63 -7.67 -13.52
N ARG A 131 -7.81 -7.40 -14.08
CA ARG A 131 -8.83 -6.53 -13.47
C ARG A 131 -9.29 -7.12 -12.14
N THR A 132 -9.67 -8.40 -12.11
CA THR A 132 -10.07 -9.08 -10.87
C THR A 132 -8.99 -8.99 -9.81
N ARG A 133 -7.73 -9.24 -10.18
CA ARG A 133 -6.60 -9.14 -9.25
C ARG A 133 -6.39 -7.72 -8.71
N VAL A 134 -6.56 -6.70 -9.55
CA VAL A 134 -6.47 -5.30 -9.13
C VAL A 134 -7.56 -4.98 -8.10
N VAL A 135 -8.81 -5.38 -8.37
CA VAL A 135 -9.95 -5.18 -7.45
C VAL A 135 -9.73 -5.91 -6.13
N GLU A 136 -9.34 -7.19 -6.19
CA GLU A 136 -9.06 -8.02 -5.01
C GLU A 136 -7.92 -7.40 -4.17
N GLN A 137 -6.84 -6.97 -4.83
CA GLN A 137 -5.70 -6.36 -4.15
C GLN A 137 -6.06 -5.01 -3.53
N ALA A 138 -6.86 -4.18 -4.21
CA ALA A 138 -7.33 -2.90 -3.69
C ALA A 138 -8.26 -3.08 -2.48
N SER A 139 -9.08 -4.14 -2.49
CA SER A 139 -10.03 -4.48 -1.42
C SER A 139 -9.41 -5.27 -0.27
N ARG A 140 -8.19 -5.79 -0.44
CA ARG A 140 -7.52 -6.58 0.58
C ARG A 140 -7.25 -5.73 1.82
N PRO A 141 -7.63 -6.19 3.03
CA PRO A 141 -7.31 -5.49 4.26
C PRO A 141 -5.79 -5.25 4.37
N PRO A 142 -5.37 -4.04 4.79
CA PRO A 142 -3.97 -3.77 5.00
C PRO A 142 -3.46 -4.64 6.15
N ASP A 143 -2.18 -5.01 6.09
CA ASP A 143 -1.55 -5.72 7.19
C ASP A 143 -1.48 -4.84 8.43
N LEU A 144 -1.71 -5.44 9.59
CA LEU A 144 -1.33 -4.83 10.85
C LEU A 144 0.17 -4.57 10.84
N VAL A 145 0.58 -3.46 11.46
CA VAL A 145 2.01 -3.11 11.56
C VAL A 145 2.37 -2.95 13.01
N VAL A 146 3.29 -3.79 13.44
CA VAL A 146 3.89 -3.78 14.77
C VAL A 146 5.27 -3.13 14.65
N VAL A 147 5.59 -2.27 15.60
CA VAL A 147 6.85 -1.52 15.63
C VAL A 147 7.76 -2.12 16.70
N ALA A 148 9.00 -2.40 16.33
CA ALA A 148 10.10 -2.57 17.27
C ALA A 148 10.64 -1.16 17.62
N PRO A 149 10.37 -0.64 18.83
CA PRO A 149 10.70 0.72 19.19
C PRO A 149 12.21 0.89 19.38
N LEU A 150 12.67 2.15 19.30
CA LEU A 150 14.07 2.52 19.58
C LEU A 150 14.26 3.08 21.00
N THR A 151 13.17 3.39 21.66
CA THR A 151 13.12 4.04 22.97
C THR A 151 12.08 3.32 23.83
N ASP A 152 12.16 3.53 25.13
CA ASP A 152 11.13 3.06 26.05
C ASP A 152 9.78 3.71 25.71
N TRP A 153 8.73 3.00 26.08
CA TRP A 153 7.35 3.37 25.83
C TRP A 153 6.46 2.71 26.86
N THR A 154 5.23 3.19 26.97
CA THR A 154 4.26 2.72 27.95
C THR A 154 2.97 2.33 27.24
N CYS A 155 2.48 1.13 27.56
CA CYS A 155 1.20 0.64 27.06
C CYS A 155 0.06 1.44 27.67
N ALA A 156 -0.81 1.99 26.82
CA ALA A 156 -1.99 2.74 27.26
C ALA A 156 -3.03 1.86 27.99
N GLY A 157 -3.03 0.54 27.73
CA GLY A 157 -3.98 -0.39 28.34
C GLY A 157 -3.58 -0.88 29.73
N CYS A 158 -2.31 -1.27 29.91
CA CYS A 158 -1.83 -1.90 31.15
C CYS A 158 -0.72 -1.14 31.88
N GLY A 159 -0.20 -0.05 31.31
CA GLY A 159 0.93 0.70 31.89
C GLY A 159 2.30 0.00 31.79
N GLY A 160 2.36 -1.22 31.23
CA GLY A 160 3.61 -1.96 31.03
C GLY A 160 4.43 -1.48 29.82
N THR A 161 5.50 -2.22 29.51
CA THR A 161 6.37 -2.03 28.33
C THR A 161 6.55 -3.35 27.57
N GLY A 162 7.31 -3.34 26.47
CA GLY A 162 7.62 -4.54 25.68
C GLY A 162 8.60 -4.29 24.54
N SER A 163 9.06 -5.37 23.91
CA SER A 163 9.98 -5.32 22.76
C SER A 163 9.30 -4.91 21.45
N LEU A 164 7.97 -5.01 21.41
CA LEU A 164 7.13 -4.73 20.26
C LEU A 164 5.87 -3.98 20.72
N LEU A 165 5.41 -3.05 19.89
CA LEU A 165 4.19 -2.29 20.13
C LEU A 165 3.31 -2.21 18.88
N LEU A 166 2.00 -2.12 19.09
CA LEU A 166 1.03 -1.74 18.07
C LEU A 166 0.60 -0.29 18.33
N MET A 167 0.52 0.51 17.27
CA MET A 167 -0.08 1.85 17.32
C MET A 167 -1.52 1.77 16.80
N GLU A 168 -2.49 2.10 17.63
CA GLU A 168 -3.92 2.08 17.31
C GLU A 168 -4.57 3.36 17.87
N ASP A 169 -5.26 4.14 17.03
CA ASP A 169 -6.03 5.32 17.47
C ASP A 169 -5.27 6.32 18.38
N ASP A 170 -4.01 6.59 18.05
CA ASP A 170 -3.06 7.42 18.83
C ASP A 170 -2.55 6.80 20.15
N ALA A 171 -2.99 5.59 20.51
CA ALA A 171 -2.51 4.83 21.66
C ALA A 171 -1.42 3.80 21.27
N LEU A 172 -0.46 3.59 22.17
CA LEU A 172 0.53 2.52 22.08
C LEU A 172 0.03 1.33 22.90
N LEU A 173 -0.04 0.15 22.29
CA LEU A 173 -0.49 -1.08 22.92
C LEU A 173 0.60 -2.15 22.88
N CYS A 174 0.79 -2.89 23.97
CA CYS A 174 1.61 -4.10 23.99
C CYS A 174 0.90 -5.22 23.24
N LEU A 175 1.66 -6.26 22.86
CA LEU A 175 1.09 -7.38 22.12
C LEU A 175 -0.05 -8.06 22.87
N THR A 176 0.03 -8.19 24.20
CA THR A 176 -1.06 -8.77 25.01
C THR A 176 -2.31 -7.88 25.02
N CYS A 177 -2.19 -6.57 25.26
CA CYS A 177 -3.35 -5.66 25.16
C CYS A 177 -3.90 -5.55 23.73
N ALA A 178 -3.06 -5.81 22.73
CA ALA A 178 -3.42 -5.87 21.34
C ALA A 178 -3.98 -7.25 20.91
N ASP A 179 -3.98 -8.26 21.78
CA ASP A 179 -4.33 -9.66 21.45
C ASP A 179 -3.49 -10.21 20.26
N LEU A 180 -2.18 -10.01 20.32
CA LEU A 180 -1.19 -10.42 19.32
C LEU A 180 -0.01 -11.22 19.92
N ASP A 181 -0.01 -11.46 21.22
CA ASP A 181 1.06 -12.15 21.95
C ASP A 181 1.11 -13.67 21.70
N HIS A 182 0.01 -14.24 21.21
CA HIS A 182 -0.04 -15.62 20.73
C HIS A 182 0.61 -15.82 19.34
N LEU A 183 1.10 -14.76 18.69
CA LEU A 183 1.74 -14.84 17.38
C LEU A 183 3.25 -15.06 17.52
N ALA A 184 3.78 -15.99 16.72
CA ALA A 184 5.20 -16.26 16.61
C ALA A 184 5.89 -15.24 15.69
N PHE A 185 7.04 -14.72 16.12
CA PHE A 185 7.86 -13.82 15.31
C PHE A 185 8.78 -14.60 14.35
N LEU A 186 8.53 -14.45 13.05
CA LEU A 186 9.40 -14.92 11.98
C LEU A 186 10.27 -13.76 11.46
N PRO A 187 11.60 -13.77 11.69
CA PRO A 187 12.50 -12.75 11.18
C PRO A 187 12.58 -12.75 9.65
N ALA A 188 12.96 -11.61 9.08
CA ALA A 188 13.23 -11.51 7.65
C ALA A 188 14.45 -12.35 7.26
N GLY A 189 14.41 -12.96 6.06
CA GLY A 189 15.52 -13.75 5.53
C GLY A 189 15.05 -14.71 4.44
N ASP A 190 14.25 -15.72 4.81
CA ASP A 190 13.66 -16.66 3.84
C ASP A 190 12.31 -16.12 3.31
N ALA A 191 12.34 -15.60 2.09
CA ALA A 191 11.16 -15.08 1.42
C ALA A 191 10.11 -16.15 1.10
N THR A 192 10.51 -17.41 0.91
CA THR A 192 9.60 -18.53 0.65
C THR A 192 8.86 -18.90 1.94
N LEU A 193 9.60 -19.08 3.04
CA LEU A 193 9.03 -19.36 4.35
C LEU A 193 8.07 -18.25 4.79
N THR A 194 8.52 -16.99 4.69
CA THR A 194 7.70 -15.80 5.01
C THR A 194 6.40 -15.77 4.21
N ARG A 195 6.45 -16.06 2.90
CA ARG A 195 5.25 -16.07 2.04
C ARG A 195 4.30 -17.20 2.40
N ARG A 196 4.82 -18.39 2.71
CA ARG A 196 4.02 -19.56 3.08
C ARG A 196 3.37 -19.38 4.44
N ALA A 197 4.14 -18.99 5.45
CA ALA A 197 3.64 -18.75 6.81
C ALA A 197 2.53 -17.69 6.81
N ARG A 198 2.75 -16.58 6.09
CA ARG A 198 1.73 -15.55 5.91
C ARG A 198 0.48 -16.05 5.19
N LYS A 199 0.61 -16.97 4.24
CA LYS A 199 -0.53 -17.51 3.49
C LYS A 199 -1.36 -18.47 4.35
N ALA A 200 -0.71 -19.28 5.16
CA ALA A 200 -1.36 -20.23 6.07
C ALA A 200 -2.00 -19.52 7.27
N SER A 201 -1.43 -18.39 7.70
CA SER A 201 -1.94 -17.65 8.86
C SER A 201 -3.16 -16.78 8.54
N ARG A 202 -4.17 -16.85 9.38
CA ARG A 202 -5.37 -16.01 9.37
C ARG A 202 -5.08 -14.60 9.89
N LEU A 203 -4.25 -14.49 10.94
CA LEU A 203 -3.84 -13.23 11.54
C LEU A 203 -2.34 -13.04 11.40
N SER A 204 -1.94 -11.93 10.78
CA SER A 204 -0.51 -11.60 10.68
C SER A 204 -0.27 -10.10 10.82
N ALA A 205 0.90 -9.76 11.33
CA ALA A 205 1.34 -8.38 11.48
C ALA A 205 2.78 -8.22 10.99
N VAL A 206 3.04 -7.22 10.16
CA VAL A 206 4.39 -6.91 9.69
C VAL A 206 5.14 -6.18 10.79
N VAL A 207 6.32 -6.68 11.14
CA VAL A 207 7.19 -6.02 12.12
C VAL A 207 8.16 -5.08 11.42
N VAL A 208 8.20 -3.84 11.86
CA VAL A 208 9.09 -2.80 11.32
C VAL A 208 9.93 -2.17 12.43
N ARG A 209 11.10 -1.65 12.07
CA ARG A 209 11.97 -0.89 12.97
C ARG A 209 12.46 0.36 12.26
N PHE A 210 12.54 1.48 12.98
CA PHE A 210 13.08 2.71 12.40
C PHE A 210 14.60 2.60 12.26
N SER A 211 15.11 2.82 11.05
CA SER A 211 16.54 2.93 10.77
C SER A 211 16.97 4.38 10.86
N ARG A 212 17.77 4.72 11.89
CA ARG A 212 18.33 6.07 12.06
C ARG A 212 19.22 6.46 10.88
N ALA A 213 20.03 5.52 10.39
CA ALA A 213 20.93 5.74 9.26
C ALA A 213 20.18 6.07 7.96
N ARG A 214 19.08 5.36 7.67
CA ARG A 214 18.30 5.55 6.44
C ARG A 214 17.07 6.45 6.59
N LYS A 215 16.81 6.97 7.79
CA LYS A 215 15.67 7.83 8.16
C LYS A 215 14.31 7.26 7.70
N ARG A 216 14.12 5.95 7.79
CA ARG A 216 12.89 5.26 7.37
C ARG A 216 12.66 3.99 8.16
N TYR A 217 11.41 3.52 8.16
CA TYR A 217 11.08 2.19 8.69
C TYR A 217 11.56 1.09 7.75
N GLU A 218 12.24 0.09 8.31
CA GLU A 218 12.70 -1.10 7.63
C GLU A 218 11.97 -2.32 8.20
N ARG A 219 11.49 -3.18 7.31
CA ARG A 219 10.84 -4.43 7.70
C ARG A 219 11.85 -5.36 8.36
N GLN A 220 11.51 -5.84 9.57
CA GLN A 220 12.33 -6.77 10.35
C GLN A 220 11.84 -8.22 10.25
N GLY A 221 10.55 -8.42 9.97
CA GLY A 221 9.95 -9.75 9.93
C GLY A 221 8.43 -9.70 9.84
N ILE A 222 7.79 -10.75 10.33
CA ILE A 222 6.34 -10.87 10.42
C ILE A 222 5.95 -11.67 11.67
N LEU A 223 4.87 -11.27 12.34
CA LEU A 223 4.16 -12.07 13.33
C LEU A 223 3.11 -12.91 12.61
N VAL A 224 3.08 -14.20 12.86
CA VAL A 224 2.15 -15.19 12.29
C VAL A 224 1.72 -16.18 13.35
N GLU A 225 0.61 -16.86 13.15
CA GLU A 225 0.20 -17.93 14.06
C GLU A 225 1.20 -19.09 14.06
N GLU A 226 1.43 -19.69 15.22
CA GLU A 226 2.42 -20.76 15.40
C GLU A 226 2.16 -21.97 14.49
N HIS A 227 0.90 -22.39 14.35
CA HIS A 227 0.53 -23.49 13.46
C HIS A 227 0.86 -23.19 11.99
N ALA A 228 0.71 -21.93 11.56
CA ALA A 228 0.98 -21.49 10.20
C ALA A 228 2.48 -21.44 9.92
N LEU A 229 3.29 -21.10 10.93
CA LEU A 229 4.74 -21.20 10.84
C LEU A 229 5.19 -22.65 10.70
N ALA A 230 4.69 -23.55 11.55
CA ALA A 230 5.03 -24.97 11.51
C ALA A 230 4.64 -25.63 10.17
N GLU A 231 3.45 -25.35 9.64
CA GLU A 231 3.01 -25.83 8.32
C GLU A 231 3.95 -25.31 7.21
N ALA A 232 4.31 -24.03 7.27
CA ALA A 232 5.18 -23.41 6.30
C ALA A 232 6.60 -23.99 6.32
N GLU A 233 7.15 -24.27 7.50
CA GLU A 233 8.44 -24.94 7.69
C GLU A 233 8.41 -26.36 7.12
N ALA A 234 7.40 -27.16 7.46
CA ALA A 234 7.21 -28.50 6.93
C ALA A 234 7.11 -28.51 5.39
N SER A 235 6.33 -27.60 4.83
CA SER A 235 6.22 -27.41 3.38
C SER A 235 7.55 -27.00 2.74
N CYS A 236 8.29 -26.09 3.38
CA CYS A 236 9.62 -25.65 2.94
C CYS A 236 10.65 -26.78 2.96
N LEU A 237 10.63 -27.63 3.98
CA LEU A 237 11.49 -28.79 4.07
C LEU A 237 11.15 -29.80 2.96
N ALA A 238 9.86 -30.10 2.77
CA ALA A 238 9.38 -31.09 1.80
C ALA A 238 9.79 -30.77 0.35
N ASP A 239 9.87 -29.50 -0.03
CA ASP A 239 10.23 -29.11 -1.40
C ASP A 239 11.63 -28.46 -1.52
N ALA A 240 12.47 -28.57 -0.48
CA ALA A 240 13.79 -27.94 -0.43
C ALA A 240 14.68 -28.35 -1.60
N GLU A 241 14.79 -29.66 -1.88
CA GLU A 241 15.60 -30.19 -2.97
C GLU A 241 15.08 -29.76 -4.35
N ALA A 242 13.77 -29.85 -4.56
CA ALA A 242 13.15 -29.43 -5.80
C ALA A 242 13.40 -27.93 -6.06
N ARG A 243 13.34 -27.09 -5.02
CA ARG A 243 13.68 -25.67 -5.11
C ARG A 243 15.17 -25.45 -5.39
N ALA A 244 16.07 -26.22 -4.75
CA ALA A 244 17.51 -26.13 -5.00
C ALA A 244 17.86 -26.46 -6.46
N ARG A 245 17.31 -27.55 -7.00
CA ARG A 245 17.49 -27.94 -8.41
C ARG A 245 16.95 -26.89 -9.38
N ARG A 246 15.78 -26.31 -9.08
CA ARG A 246 15.23 -25.19 -9.87
C ARG A 246 16.15 -23.97 -9.84
N ARG A 247 16.63 -23.56 -8.65
CA ARG A 247 17.56 -22.42 -8.52
C ARG A 247 18.85 -22.61 -9.31
N ALA A 248 19.45 -23.81 -9.26
CA ALA A 248 20.65 -24.13 -10.02
C ALA A 248 20.43 -23.96 -11.54
N ARG A 249 19.34 -24.54 -12.07
CA ARG A 249 18.97 -24.37 -13.48
C ARG A 249 18.68 -22.91 -13.84
N ASP A 250 18.04 -22.16 -12.96
CA ASP A 250 17.72 -20.75 -13.20
C ASP A 250 18.97 -19.87 -13.19
N GLU A 251 19.96 -20.20 -12.36
CA GLU A 251 21.23 -19.51 -12.30
C GLU A 251 22.05 -19.74 -13.56
N GLU A 252 22.08 -20.97 -14.07
CA GLU A 252 22.69 -21.32 -15.36
C GLU A 252 22.06 -20.50 -16.51
N ARG A 253 20.73 -20.55 -16.65
CA ARG A 253 20.03 -19.76 -17.68
C ARG A 253 20.27 -18.26 -17.56
N ARG A 254 20.40 -17.73 -16.33
CA ARG A 254 20.71 -16.30 -16.12
C ARG A 254 22.14 -15.97 -16.52
N ARG A 255 23.11 -16.85 -16.27
CA ARG A 255 24.50 -16.63 -16.69
C ARG A 255 24.61 -16.56 -18.21
N GLU A 256 23.96 -17.48 -18.92
CA GLU A 256 23.89 -17.48 -20.39
C GLU A 256 23.27 -16.18 -20.92
N ALA A 257 22.05 -15.84 -20.48
CA ALA A 257 21.35 -14.64 -20.92
C ALA A 257 22.11 -13.35 -20.59
N ASN A 258 22.80 -13.28 -19.44
CA ASN A 258 23.64 -12.14 -19.10
C ASN A 258 24.86 -12.01 -20.03
N GLY A 259 25.46 -13.13 -20.45
CA GLY A 259 26.54 -13.16 -21.44
C GLY A 259 26.07 -12.60 -22.79
N GLU A 260 24.96 -13.11 -23.31
CA GLU A 260 24.36 -12.62 -24.57
C GLU A 260 24.02 -11.11 -24.50
N LEU A 261 23.47 -10.66 -23.37
CA LEU A 261 23.15 -9.25 -23.17
C LEU A 261 24.42 -8.39 -23.14
N ALA A 262 25.47 -8.83 -22.46
CA ALA A 262 26.75 -8.13 -22.39
C ALA A 262 27.39 -8.01 -23.78
N GLU A 263 27.36 -9.06 -24.60
CA GLU A 263 27.86 -9.05 -25.98
C GLU A 263 27.08 -8.10 -26.89
N ARG A 264 25.75 -8.11 -26.79
CA ARG A 264 24.88 -7.18 -27.51
C ARG A 264 25.16 -5.73 -27.13
N LEU A 265 25.29 -5.45 -25.82
CA LEU A 265 25.60 -4.12 -25.33
C LEU A 265 26.98 -3.64 -25.80
N ALA A 266 28.00 -4.52 -25.73
CA ALA A 266 29.35 -4.22 -26.21
C ALA A 266 29.39 -3.95 -27.72
N THR A 267 28.50 -4.58 -28.50
CA THR A 267 28.36 -4.33 -29.93
C THR A 267 27.67 -2.99 -30.22
N GLN A 268 26.67 -2.61 -29.42
CA GLN A 268 26.01 -1.30 -29.54
C GLN A 268 26.93 -0.14 -29.12
N ILE A 269 27.76 -0.30 -28.09
CA ILE A 269 28.71 0.73 -27.64
C ILE A 269 29.81 0.99 -28.68
N ARG A 270 30.17 -0.03 -29.48
CA ARG A 270 31.19 0.07 -30.55
C ARG A 270 30.65 0.64 -31.87
N ARG A 271 29.33 0.84 -32.00
CA ARG A 271 28.68 1.49 -33.15
C ARG A 271 28.47 2.97 -32.86
#